data_AF-A0A3A5VLC0-F1
#
_entry.id   AF-A0A3A5VLC0-F1
#
_cell.length_a   1.000
_cell.length_b   1.000
_cell.length_c   1.000
_cell.angle_alpha   90.00
_cell.angle_beta   90.00
_cell.angle_gamma   90.00
#
_symmetry.space_group_name_H-M   'P 1'
#
loop_
_entity.id
_entity.type
_entity.pdbx_description
1 polymer ?
#
loop_
_entity_poly.entity_id
_entity_poly.type
_entity_poly.pdbx_seq_one_letter_code
_entity_poly.pdbx_strand_id
1 'polypeptide(L)'
;MVDWGGLFEFDDDGDDGANQSVPLDEQQQRRENMLETMLMMSEASKRAAHWVEEIISNNEGRMKLDKEGRLLITGQLAYYRVNINAFLSKFNNPFDYNSFDSVEVHPKSGLVESPKTACVQIRTSGSMPAYDFLGGYILGLMNDSASWLEESMHPLRRTLFDIYGLSRSPLTESLSSHYAQAINGVFNWQDDTFTFNGTNGWKWRINFSNPLGQGYEILYQKPRQTWWNSMFSDHVKETTGHHTMSGFFGLVEHLSEAPKLLKTASEWETDPIFIRKVASVYPALAKVLIHRIEDENYSADQIYSFYDEPIESDEAERVSILDDIIRQTVWA
;
A
#
# COMPACT_ATOMS: atom_id res chain seq x y z
N MET A 1 -67.36 -19.90 45.83
CA MET A 1 -67.65 -21.26 46.32
C MET A 1 -66.54 -22.13 45.75
N VAL A 2 -65.63 -22.61 46.63
CA VAL A 2 -64.48 -23.52 46.36
C VAL A 2 -63.33 -22.84 45.56
N ASP A 3 -62.06 -22.85 45.94
CA ASP A 3 -61.33 -23.27 47.16
C ASP A 3 -59.94 -22.61 47.19
N TRP A 4 -59.44 -22.55 48.41
CA TRP A 4 -58.12 -22.21 48.91
C TRP A 4 -57.07 -23.18 48.33
N GLY A 5 -55.83 -22.75 48.15
CA GLY A 5 -54.80 -22.99 49.18
C GLY A 5 -54.11 -24.33 48.92
N GLY A 6 -52.79 -24.43 48.80
CA GLY A 6 -51.76 -23.44 48.96
C GLY A 6 -50.41 -24.09 48.69
N LEU A 7 -49.40 -23.26 48.52
CA LEU A 7 -48.05 -23.62 48.91
C LEU A 7 -47.44 -22.35 49.52
N PHE A 8 -47.54 -22.29 50.84
CA PHE A 8 -46.68 -21.55 51.77
C PHE A 8 -46.93 -20.05 52.01
N GLU A 9 -47.79 -19.83 53.02
CA GLU A 9 -47.65 -18.97 54.21
C GLU A 9 -46.29 -18.27 54.42
N PHE A 10 -46.31 -16.93 54.57
CA PHE A 10 -46.10 -16.13 55.81
C PHE A 10 -44.61 -16.11 56.26
N ASP A 11 -43.95 -15.00 56.55
CA ASP A 11 -44.35 -13.87 57.38
C ASP A 11 -43.53 -12.60 57.10
N ASP A 12 -44.14 -11.50 57.55
CA ASP A 12 -43.62 -10.19 57.97
C ASP A 12 -42.12 -10.12 58.27
N ASP A 13 -41.43 -9.16 57.64
CA ASP A 13 -40.25 -8.54 58.23
C ASP A 13 -39.98 -7.16 57.59
N GLY A 14 -40.20 -6.13 58.39
CA GLY A 14 -39.12 -5.18 58.70
C GLY A 14 -38.54 -4.38 57.55
N ASP A 15 -39.07 -3.18 57.41
CA ASP A 15 -38.32 -1.95 57.14
C ASP A 15 -36.90 -1.99 57.75
N ASP A 16 -35.88 -1.99 56.88
CA ASP A 16 -34.69 -1.11 56.96
C ASP A 16 -33.60 -1.63 56.03
N GLY A 17 -33.34 -0.92 54.93
CA GLY A 17 -32.06 -1.09 54.21
C GLY A 17 -32.09 -0.87 52.71
N ALA A 18 -31.80 0.38 52.34
CA ALA A 18 -31.22 0.76 51.07
C ALA A 18 -32.10 0.60 49.81
N ASN A 19 -33.15 1.42 49.75
CA ASN A 19 -33.56 1.98 48.47
C ASN A 19 -32.42 2.90 47.99
N GLN A 20 -31.42 2.35 47.29
CA GLN A 20 -30.43 3.13 46.54
C GLN A 20 -31.15 3.82 45.39
N SER A 21 -31.84 4.91 45.73
CA SER A 21 -32.22 5.93 44.78
C SER A 21 -30.92 6.50 44.21
N VAL A 22 -30.61 6.12 42.96
CA VAL A 22 -29.57 6.78 42.18
C VAL A 22 -29.90 8.27 42.22
N PRO A 23 -29.00 9.16 42.68
CA PRO A 23 -29.34 10.55 42.89
C PRO A 23 -29.83 11.17 41.56
N LEU A 24 -31.00 11.80 41.58
CA LEU A 24 -31.57 12.55 40.45
C LEU A 24 -30.60 13.60 39.88
N ASP A 25 -29.57 13.98 40.65
CA ASP A 25 -28.54 14.98 40.33
C ASP A 25 -27.40 14.41 39.46
N GLU A 26 -26.94 13.17 39.69
CA GLU A 26 -25.86 12.58 38.88
C GLU A 26 -26.31 12.31 37.44
N GLN A 27 -27.55 11.85 37.26
CA GLN A 27 -28.11 11.61 35.93
C GLN A 27 -28.36 12.92 35.18
N GLN A 28 -28.72 13.99 35.88
CA GLN A 28 -28.83 15.33 35.28
C GLN A 28 -27.45 15.84 34.85
N GLN A 29 -26.44 15.73 35.70
CA GLN A 29 -25.07 16.09 35.37
C GLN A 29 -24.53 15.30 34.16
N ARG A 30 -24.81 13.99 34.09
CA ARG A 30 -24.41 13.16 32.93
C ARG A 30 -25.10 13.60 31.64
N ARG A 31 -26.39 13.98 31.69
CA ARG A 31 -27.12 14.52 30.54
C ARG A 31 -26.57 15.88 30.10
N GLU A 32 -26.22 16.74 31.05
CA GLU A 32 -25.61 18.05 30.77
C GLU A 32 -24.22 17.90 30.15
N ASN A 33 -23.36 17.03 30.71
CA ASN A 33 -22.06 16.72 30.14
C ASN A 33 -22.17 16.14 28.72
N MET A 34 -23.17 15.28 28.49
CA MET A 34 -23.45 14.74 27.16
C MET A 34 -23.83 15.84 26.17
N LEU A 35 -24.76 16.75 26.56
CA LEU A 35 -25.16 17.88 25.73
C LEU A 35 -23.99 18.83 25.46
N GLU A 36 -23.20 19.15 26.49
CA GLU A 36 -22.01 20.00 26.36
C GLU A 36 -21.01 19.40 25.38
N THR A 37 -20.77 18.08 25.46
CA THR A 37 -19.90 17.36 24.53
C THR A 37 -20.44 17.46 23.09
N MET A 38 -21.74 17.26 22.87
CA MET A 38 -22.37 17.40 21.55
C MET A 38 -22.22 18.82 20.99
N LEU A 39 -22.44 19.84 21.82
CA LEU A 39 -22.29 21.25 21.41
C LEU A 39 -20.83 21.59 21.11
N MET A 40 -19.88 21.09 21.92
CA MET A 40 -18.45 21.27 21.69
C MET A 40 -18.01 20.66 20.35
N MET A 41 -18.50 19.46 20.02
CA MET A 41 -18.22 18.80 18.73
C MET A 41 -18.84 19.57 17.55
N SER A 42 -20.03 20.13 17.72
CA SER A 42 -20.67 20.99 16.72
C SER A 42 -19.85 22.26 16.44
N GLU A 43 -19.42 22.97 17.49
CA GLU A 43 -18.62 24.19 17.34
C GLU A 43 -17.22 23.89 16.76
N ALA A 44 -16.61 22.75 17.12
CA ALA A 44 -15.38 22.27 16.50
C ALA A 44 -15.57 22.01 15.00
N SER A 45 -16.67 21.37 14.62
CA SER A 45 -17.00 21.12 13.21
C SER A 45 -17.20 22.42 12.43
N LYS A 46 -17.86 23.42 13.02
CA LYS A 46 -18.03 24.75 12.41
C LYS A 46 -16.69 25.45 12.18
N ARG A 47 -15.77 25.42 13.15
CA ARG A 47 -14.42 25.98 12.98
C ARG A 47 -13.66 25.28 11.86
N ALA A 48 -13.72 23.95 11.83
CA ALA A 48 -13.09 23.14 10.79
C ALA A 48 -13.65 23.44 9.39
N ALA A 49 -14.96 23.68 9.26
CA ALA A 49 -15.58 24.10 8.00
C ALA A 49 -15.06 25.46 7.50
N HIS A 50 -14.92 26.45 8.40
CA HIS A 50 -14.31 27.74 8.06
C HIS A 50 -12.86 27.59 7.64
N TRP A 51 -12.10 26.71 8.30
CA TRP A 51 -10.72 26.42 7.92
C TRP A 51 -10.60 25.81 6.53
N VAL A 52 -11.49 24.88 6.15
CA VAL A 52 -11.52 24.32 4.78
C VAL A 52 -11.84 25.40 3.74
N GLU A 53 -12.79 26.28 4.02
CA GLU A 53 -13.09 27.41 3.14
C GLU A 53 -11.87 28.33 2.99
N GLU A 54 -11.20 28.66 4.08
CA GLU A 54 -9.97 29.46 4.08
C GLU A 54 -8.85 28.79 3.26
N ILE A 55 -8.68 27.46 3.35
CA ILE A 55 -7.71 26.72 2.52
C ILE A 55 -8.03 26.91 1.04
N ILE A 56 -9.29 26.74 0.64
CA ILE A 56 -9.70 26.82 -0.77
C ILE A 56 -9.53 28.26 -1.28
N SER A 57 -10.00 29.25 -0.52
CA SER A 57 -9.95 30.68 -0.87
C SER A 57 -8.52 31.22 -0.91
N ASN A 58 -7.64 30.77 -0.01
CA ASN A 58 -6.21 31.15 -0.06
C ASN A 58 -5.44 30.47 -1.21
N ASN A 59 -6.03 29.48 -1.89
CA ASN A 59 -5.40 28.72 -2.96
C ASN A 59 -6.18 28.75 -4.29
N GLU A 60 -6.92 29.82 -4.59
CA GLU A 60 -7.74 29.98 -5.83
C GLU A 60 -6.98 29.71 -7.14
N GLY A 61 -5.67 29.96 -7.17
CA GLY A 61 -4.83 29.66 -8.33
C GLY A 61 -4.66 28.16 -8.61
N ARG A 62 -4.86 27.32 -7.60
CA ARG A 62 -4.68 25.86 -7.65
C ARG A 62 -5.96 25.09 -7.37
N MET A 63 -6.96 25.70 -6.74
CA MET A 63 -8.21 25.07 -6.34
C MET A 63 -9.41 25.81 -6.92
N LYS A 64 -10.30 25.08 -7.59
CA LYS A 64 -11.55 25.65 -8.15
C LYS A 64 -12.70 24.67 -8.02
N LEU A 65 -13.87 25.18 -7.63
CA LEU A 65 -15.11 24.42 -7.71
C LEU A 65 -15.68 24.50 -9.12
N ASP A 66 -16.10 23.36 -9.66
CA ASP A 66 -16.87 23.31 -10.90
C ASP A 66 -18.37 23.53 -10.65
N LYS A 67 -19.15 23.56 -11.73
CA LYS A 67 -20.59 23.83 -11.68
C LYS A 67 -21.37 22.70 -10.98
N GLU A 68 -20.78 21.51 -10.90
CA GLU A 68 -21.37 20.33 -10.28
C GLU A 68 -20.96 20.20 -8.79
N GLY A 69 -20.20 21.16 -8.26
CA GLY A 69 -19.73 21.17 -6.87
C GLY A 69 -18.55 20.22 -6.62
N ARG A 70 -17.79 19.86 -7.66
CA ARG A 70 -16.56 19.09 -7.52
C ARG A 70 -15.38 20.05 -7.41
N LEU A 71 -14.46 19.76 -6.50
CA LEU A 71 -13.26 20.54 -6.29
C LEU A 71 -12.15 20.01 -7.20
N LEU A 72 -11.71 20.85 -8.13
CA LEU A 72 -10.49 20.63 -8.91
C LEU A 72 -9.30 21.13 -8.10
N ILE A 73 -8.33 20.26 -7.84
CA ILE A 73 -7.09 20.56 -7.14
C ILE A 73 -5.92 20.36 -8.11
N THR A 74 -5.08 21.37 -8.22
CA THR A 74 -3.84 21.35 -8.98
C THR A 74 -2.69 20.94 -8.06
N GLY A 75 -2.44 19.63 -7.97
CA GLY A 75 -1.24 19.08 -7.32
C GLY A 75 0.03 19.41 -8.10
N GLN A 76 1.20 18.98 -7.61
CA GLN A 76 2.45 19.08 -8.36
C GLN A 76 2.58 17.92 -9.37
N LEU A 77 2.14 16.71 -8.99
CA LEU A 77 2.25 15.51 -9.81
C LEU A 77 1.06 15.31 -10.75
N ALA A 78 -0.14 15.70 -10.34
CA ALA A 78 -1.37 15.48 -11.11
C ALA A 78 -2.43 16.57 -10.88
N TYR A 79 -3.52 16.50 -11.65
CA TYR A 79 -4.78 17.18 -11.30
C TYR A 79 -5.72 16.19 -10.64
N TYR A 80 -6.44 16.66 -9.62
CA TYR A 80 -7.38 15.86 -8.87
C TYR A 80 -8.77 16.47 -8.95
N ARG A 81 -9.79 15.66 -9.20
CA ARG A 81 -11.19 16.09 -9.07
C ARG A 81 -11.86 15.32 -7.94
N VAL A 82 -12.28 16.08 -6.92
CA VAL A 82 -12.87 15.56 -5.70
C VAL A 82 -14.36 15.86 -5.68
N ASN A 83 -15.19 14.84 -5.47
CA ASN A 83 -16.63 15.02 -5.29
C ASN A 83 -16.93 15.47 -3.85
N ILE A 84 -16.86 16.78 -3.61
CA ILE A 84 -17.12 17.36 -2.28
C ILE A 84 -18.54 17.06 -1.81
N ASN A 85 -19.53 17.03 -2.71
CA ASN A 85 -20.91 16.71 -2.35
C ASN A 85 -21.05 15.28 -1.78
N ALA A 86 -20.34 14.31 -2.35
CA ALA A 86 -20.28 12.95 -1.83
C ALA A 86 -19.58 12.87 -0.47
N PHE A 87 -18.65 13.79 -0.20
CA PHE A 87 -18.00 13.90 1.10
C PHE A 87 -18.92 14.56 2.14
N LEU A 88 -19.61 15.65 1.76
CA LEU A 88 -20.55 16.36 2.63
C LEU A 88 -21.77 15.53 3.02
N SER A 89 -22.28 14.68 2.12
CA SER A 89 -23.41 13.80 2.43
C SER A 89 -23.12 12.82 3.57
N LYS A 90 -21.84 12.44 3.77
CA LYS A 90 -21.41 11.55 4.86
C LYS A 90 -21.61 12.15 6.24
N PHE A 91 -21.46 13.47 6.35
CA PHE A 91 -21.69 14.15 7.63
C PHE A 91 -23.15 14.36 7.93
N ASN A 92 -23.99 14.33 6.90
CA ASN A 92 -25.44 14.40 7.09
C ASN A 92 -25.98 13.08 7.66
N ASN A 93 -25.45 11.93 7.22
CA ASN A 93 -25.80 10.62 7.77
C ASN A 93 -24.58 9.68 7.84
N PRO A 94 -23.91 9.57 9.01
CA PRO A 94 -22.75 8.71 9.16
C PRO A 94 -23.07 7.20 9.14
N PHE A 95 -24.35 6.82 9.23
CA PHE A 95 -24.79 5.41 9.29
C PHE A 95 -25.18 4.82 7.92
N ASP A 96 -25.19 5.63 6.87
CA ASP A 96 -25.65 5.22 5.52
C ASP A 96 -24.52 4.65 4.62
N TYR A 97 -23.32 4.41 5.18
CA TYR A 97 -22.10 4.34 4.35
C TYR A 97 -21.45 2.95 4.24
N ASN A 98 -21.13 2.56 2.99
CA ASN A 98 -20.51 1.28 2.61
C ASN A 98 -19.28 1.40 1.65
N SER A 99 -18.69 2.58 1.37
CA SER A 99 -17.53 2.67 0.46
C SER A 99 -16.48 3.74 0.81
N PHE A 100 -15.34 3.73 0.10
CA PHE A 100 -14.27 4.73 0.23
C PHE A 100 -14.45 5.85 -0.81
N ASP A 101 -14.07 7.10 -0.47
CA ASP A 101 -14.06 8.18 -1.46
C ASP A 101 -12.98 7.94 -2.51
N SER A 102 -13.44 7.76 -3.75
CA SER A 102 -12.56 7.71 -4.91
C SER A 102 -12.39 9.12 -5.49
N VAL A 103 -11.15 9.48 -5.81
CA VAL A 103 -10.83 10.73 -6.50
C VAL A 103 -10.36 10.45 -7.90
N GLU A 104 -10.86 11.26 -8.84
CA GLU A 104 -10.40 11.25 -10.22
C GLU A 104 -8.98 11.85 -10.25
N VAL A 105 -8.04 11.09 -10.79
CA VAL A 105 -6.65 11.48 -11.00
C VAL A 105 -6.43 11.65 -12.50
N HIS A 106 -5.99 12.86 -12.88
CA HIS A 106 -5.68 13.22 -14.25
C HIS A 106 -4.19 13.55 -14.39
N PRO A 107 -3.58 13.25 -15.55
CA PRO A 107 -2.19 13.62 -15.81
C PRO A 107 -2.01 15.14 -15.81
N LYS A 108 -0.79 15.58 -15.54
CA LYS A 108 -0.41 16.99 -15.47
C LYS A 108 -0.52 17.72 -16.80
N SER A 109 -0.62 16.98 -17.91
CA SER A 109 -0.90 17.50 -19.25
C SER A 109 -2.32 18.04 -19.40
N GLY A 110 -3.28 17.60 -18.57
CA GLY A 110 -4.65 18.11 -18.58
C GLY A 110 -5.72 17.10 -18.16
N LEU A 111 -6.97 17.56 -18.16
CA LEU A 111 -8.13 16.75 -17.85
C LEU A 111 -8.47 15.81 -19.03
N VAL A 112 -8.28 14.51 -18.82
CA VAL A 112 -8.63 13.45 -19.77
C VAL A 112 -10.09 13.00 -19.63
N GLU A 113 -10.66 12.46 -20.71
CA GLU A 113 -12.04 11.95 -20.74
C GLU A 113 -12.26 10.71 -19.86
N SER A 114 -11.24 9.86 -19.75
CA SER A 114 -11.26 8.65 -18.92
C SER A 114 -10.21 8.74 -17.81
N PRO A 115 -10.50 9.44 -16.70
CA PRO A 115 -9.59 9.52 -15.56
C PRO A 115 -9.42 8.17 -14.87
N LYS A 116 -8.25 7.98 -14.26
CA LYS A 116 -8.06 6.91 -13.29
C LYS A 116 -8.62 7.34 -11.94
N THR A 117 -8.96 6.40 -11.08
CA THR A 117 -9.44 6.70 -9.72
C THR A 117 -8.46 6.19 -8.68
N ALA A 118 -8.39 6.89 -7.55
CA ALA A 118 -7.60 6.48 -6.39
C ALA A 118 -8.40 6.68 -5.10
N CYS A 119 -8.34 5.70 -4.20
CA CYS A 119 -8.84 5.85 -2.84
C CYS A 119 -7.75 6.48 -1.98
N VAL A 120 -7.87 7.77 -1.67
CA VAL A 120 -6.86 8.47 -0.88
C VAL A 120 -7.23 8.40 0.59
N GLN A 121 -6.34 7.87 1.42
CA GLN A 121 -6.52 7.75 2.86
C GLN A 121 -5.50 8.63 3.56
N ILE A 122 -5.95 9.37 4.56
CA ILE A 122 -5.09 10.19 5.42
C ILE A 122 -5.05 9.53 6.79
N ARG A 123 -3.93 9.69 7.48
CA ARG A 123 -3.82 9.35 8.90
C ARG A 123 -4.84 10.15 9.69
N THR A 124 -5.81 9.47 10.30
CA THR A 124 -6.80 10.05 11.21
C THR A 124 -6.36 9.88 12.65
N SER A 125 -6.79 10.80 13.51
CA SER A 125 -6.84 10.59 14.96
C SER A 125 -8.29 10.53 15.40
N GLY A 126 -8.62 9.67 16.38
CA GLY A 126 -10.01 9.47 16.83
C GLY A 126 -10.71 10.72 17.38
N SER A 127 -9.95 11.78 17.70
CA SER A 127 -10.45 13.07 18.16
C SER A 127 -10.56 14.15 17.07
N MET A 128 -10.25 13.83 15.81
CA MET A 128 -10.23 14.82 14.73
C MET A 128 -11.66 15.18 14.30
N PRO A 129 -12.04 16.48 14.29
CA PRO A 129 -13.27 16.93 13.68
C PRO A 129 -13.41 16.45 12.23
N ALA A 130 -14.64 16.12 11.87
CA ALA A 130 -15.06 15.69 10.53
C ALA A 130 -14.45 16.50 9.36
N TYR A 131 -14.56 17.83 9.42
CA TYR A 131 -14.07 18.71 8.35
C TYR A 131 -12.55 18.92 8.39
N ASP A 132 -11.88 18.63 9.51
CA ASP A 132 -10.41 18.66 9.55
C ASP A 132 -9.83 17.55 8.67
N PHE A 133 -10.52 16.40 8.58
CA PHE A 133 -10.17 15.35 7.63
C PHE A 133 -10.23 15.87 6.19
N LEU A 134 -11.27 16.63 5.82
CA LEU A 134 -11.38 17.22 4.48
C LEU A 134 -10.24 18.21 4.20
N GLY A 135 -9.92 19.06 5.17
CA GLY A 135 -8.82 20.02 5.01
C GLY A 135 -7.48 19.31 4.83
N GLY A 136 -7.19 18.31 5.67
CA GLY A 136 -6.03 17.44 5.51
C GLY A 136 -6.01 16.75 4.15
N TYR A 137 -7.17 16.34 3.63
CA TYR A 137 -7.32 15.65 2.36
C TYR A 137 -6.90 16.52 1.19
N ILE A 138 -7.47 17.72 1.16
CA ILE A 138 -7.23 18.72 0.13
C ILE A 138 -5.76 19.15 0.16
N LEU A 139 -5.21 19.37 1.35
CA LEU A 139 -3.79 19.75 1.51
C LEU A 139 -2.84 18.61 1.10
N GLY A 140 -3.19 17.36 1.43
CA GLY A 140 -2.41 16.19 1.02
C GLY A 140 -2.35 16.04 -0.50
N LEU A 141 -3.48 16.20 -1.19
CA LEU A 141 -3.52 16.21 -2.67
C LEU A 141 -2.80 17.41 -3.27
N MET A 142 -2.87 18.58 -2.63
CA MET A 142 -2.14 19.77 -3.07
C MET A 142 -0.61 19.59 -2.96
N ASN A 143 -0.15 18.84 -1.96
CA ASN A 143 1.25 18.56 -1.68
C ASN A 143 1.66 17.12 -2.05
N ASP A 144 0.98 16.54 -3.04
CA ASP A 144 1.20 15.18 -3.56
C ASP A 144 2.67 14.78 -3.75
N SER A 145 3.51 15.68 -4.27
CA SER A 145 4.96 15.49 -4.45
C SER A 145 5.71 15.00 -3.20
N ALA A 146 5.27 15.42 -2.02
CA ALA A 146 5.91 15.08 -0.76
C ALA A 146 5.34 13.80 -0.14
N SER A 147 4.03 13.55 -0.32
CA SER A 147 3.33 12.49 0.42
C SER A 147 3.05 11.22 -0.40
N TRP A 148 3.11 11.25 -1.73
CA TRP A 148 2.68 10.10 -2.56
C TRP A 148 3.50 8.82 -2.35
N LEU A 149 4.73 8.93 -1.83
CA LEU A 149 5.60 7.80 -1.50
C LEU A 149 5.38 7.27 -0.08
N GLU A 150 4.53 7.91 0.73
CA GLU A 150 4.13 7.39 2.03
C GLU A 150 3.28 6.13 1.89
N GLU A 151 3.35 5.25 2.88
CA GLU A 151 2.62 3.97 2.89
C GLU A 151 1.09 4.18 2.83
N SER A 152 0.56 5.16 3.56
CA SER A 152 -0.88 5.50 3.56
C SER A 152 -1.39 5.98 2.20
N MET A 153 -0.50 6.40 1.30
CA MET A 153 -0.82 6.87 -0.05
C MET A 153 -0.67 5.78 -1.11
N HIS A 154 -0.56 4.50 -0.74
CA HIS A 154 -0.38 3.39 -1.68
C HIS A 154 -1.37 3.42 -2.88
N PRO A 155 -2.69 3.64 -2.72
CA PRO A 155 -3.60 3.68 -3.86
C PRO A 155 -3.30 4.85 -4.80
N LEU A 156 -2.96 6.03 -4.26
CA LEU A 156 -2.54 7.18 -5.07
C LEU A 156 -1.25 6.89 -5.82
N ARG A 157 -0.27 6.27 -5.16
CA ARG A 157 1.01 5.87 -5.75
C ARG A 157 0.80 4.95 -6.94
N ARG A 158 -0.03 3.92 -6.78
CA ARG A 158 -0.39 2.99 -7.85
C ARG A 158 -1.02 3.74 -9.02
N THR A 159 -2.02 4.57 -8.77
CA THR A 159 -2.70 5.33 -9.82
C THR A 159 -1.76 6.29 -10.55
N LEU A 160 -0.84 6.96 -9.85
CA LEU A 160 0.17 7.82 -10.47
C LEU A 160 1.15 7.00 -11.34
N PHE A 161 1.56 5.82 -10.90
CA PHE A 161 2.39 4.90 -11.70
C PHE A 161 1.64 4.34 -12.91
N ASP A 162 0.34 4.07 -12.81
CA ASP A 162 -0.48 3.65 -13.95
C ASP A 162 -0.58 4.76 -15.02
N ILE A 163 -0.50 6.03 -14.60
CA ILE A 163 -0.56 7.19 -15.51
C ILE A 163 0.80 7.45 -16.17
N TYR A 164 1.89 7.45 -15.38
CA TYR A 164 3.20 7.93 -15.85
C TYR A 164 4.25 6.82 -16.05
N GLY A 165 4.11 5.70 -15.35
CA GLY A 165 5.12 4.66 -15.27
C GLY A 165 6.48 5.18 -14.78
N LEU A 166 7.54 4.54 -15.27
CA LEU A 166 8.93 4.93 -15.04
C LEU A 166 9.46 5.90 -16.10
N SER A 167 8.62 6.33 -17.05
CA SER A 167 9.02 7.32 -18.04
C SER A 167 9.25 8.67 -17.37
N ARG A 168 10.05 9.53 -18.03
CA ARG A 168 10.32 10.87 -17.53
C ARG A 168 9.00 11.64 -17.38
N SER A 169 8.68 12.01 -16.14
CA SER A 169 7.37 12.51 -15.76
C SER A 169 7.47 13.41 -14.52
N PRO A 170 6.36 14.02 -14.06
CA PRO A 170 6.36 14.74 -12.79
C PRO A 170 6.81 13.88 -11.58
N LEU A 171 6.75 12.54 -11.67
CA LEU A 171 7.20 11.65 -10.59
C LEU A 171 8.73 11.61 -10.46
N THR A 172 9.46 11.87 -11.54
CA THR A 172 10.91 11.61 -11.70
C THR A 172 11.77 12.15 -10.56
N GLU A 173 11.57 13.42 -10.17
CA GLU A 173 12.41 14.07 -9.16
C GLU A 173 12.20 13.50 -7.75
N SER A 174 10.92 13.39 -7.34
CA SER A 174 10.55 12.83 -6.05
C SER A 174 10.95 11.35 -5.92
N LEU A 175 10.76 10.56 -6.99
CA LEU A 175 11.15 9.14 -7.05
C LEU A 175 12.68 8.98 -6.94
N SER A 176 13.45 9.81 -7.66
CA SER A 176 14.91 9.80 -7.60
C SER A 176 15.41 10.12 -6.20
N SER A 177 14.85 11.16 -5.59
CA SER A 177 15.23 11.62 -4.24
C SER A 177 14.94 10.55 -3.19
N HIS A 178 13.77 9.92 -3.27
CA HIS A 178 13.37 8.85 -2.36
C HIS A 178 14.34 7.66 -2.41
N TYR A 179 14.62 7.13 -3.60
CA TYR A 179 15.50 5.96 -3.71
C TYR A 179 16.98 6.28 -3.48
N ALA A 180 17.43 7.50 -3.80
CA ALA A 180 18.75 7.96 -3.41
C ALA A 180 18.93 7.95 -1.89
N GLN A 181 17.92 8.36 -1.14
CA GLN A 181 17.95 8.37 0.33
C GLN A 181 17.75 6.97 0.93
N ALA A 182 16.83 6.17 0.40
CA ALA A 182 16.45 4.88 0.97
C ALA A 182 17.53 3.81 0.76
N ILE A 183 18.08 3.70 -0.45
CA ILE A 183 18.97 2.58 -0.83
C ILE A 183 20.20 3.01 -1.64
N ASN A 184 20.54 4.31 -1.65
CA ASN A 184 21.56 4.88 -2.55
C ASN A 184 21.31 4.51 -4.02
N GLY A 185 20.03 4.48 -4.41
CA GLY A 185 19.61 4.20 -5.78
C GLY A 185 19.86 5.38 -6.71
N VAL A 186 20.24 5.08 -7.95
CA VAL A 186 20.55 6.08 -8.98
C VAL A 186 19.78 5.75 -10.25
N PHE A 187 18.92 6.68 -10.67
CA PHE A 187 18.26 6.64 -11.97
C PHE A 187 19.15 7.30 -13.02
N ASN A 188 19.31 6.63 -14.15
CA ASN A 188 19.83 7.18 -15.38
C ASN A 188 18.71 7.22 -16.42
N TRP A 189 18.13 8.41 -16.57
CA TRP A 189 17.01 8.68 -17.48
C TRP A 189 17.41 8.77 -18.96
N GLN A 190 18.70 8.71 -19.29
CA GLN A 190 19.14 8.65 -20.70
C GLN A 190 19.15 7.20 -21.19
N ASP A 191 19.56 6.29 -20.32
CA ASP A 191 19.63 4.86 -20.61
C ASP A 191 18.39 4.10 -20.09
N ASP A 192 17.44 4.79 -19.46
CA ASP A 192 16.25 4.20 -18.81
C ASP A 192 16.61 3.06 -17.85
N THR A 193 17.64 3.31 -17.03
CA THR A 193 18.13 2.35 -16.02
C THR A 193 18.03 2.89 -14.61
N PHE A 194 17.85 1.98 -13.66
CA PHE A 194 17.90 2.24 -12.23
C PHE A 194 18.90 1.29 -11.58
N THR A 195 19.91 1.82 -10.89
CA THR A 195 20.96 1.02 -10.24
C THR A 195 20.97 1.25 -8.74
N PHE A 196 21.15 0.18 -7.96
CA PHE A 196 21.19 0.25 -6.50
C PHE A 196 21.99 -0.93 -5.93
N ASN A 197 22.33 -0.84 -4.65
CA ASN A 197 23.06 -1.91 -3.97
C ASN A 197 22.07 -2.99 -3.49
N GLY A 198 22.45 -4.25 -3.70
CA GLY A 198 21.90 -5.38 -2.95
C GLY A 198 22.77 -5.68 -1.74
N THR A 199 22.67 -6.91 -1.23
CA THR A 199 23.47 -7.37 -0.09
C THR A 199 24.74 -8.09 -0.52
N ASN A 200 25.65 -8.34 0.44
CA ASN A 200 26.92 -9.04 0.20
C ASN A 200 27.80 -8.42 -0.91
N GLY A 201 27.66 -7.11 -1.16
CA GLY A 201 28.40 -6.39 -2.20
C GLY A 201 27.86 -6.58 -3.63
N TRP A 202 26.70 -7.20 -3.78
CA TRP A 202 25.98 -7.24 -5.05
C TRP A 202 25.41 -5.87 -5.39
N LYS A 203 25.31 -5.59 -6.68
CA LYS A 203 24.54 -4.46 -7.21
C LYS A 203 23.53 -4.96 -8.22
N TRP A 204 22.40 -4.28 -8.26
CA TRP A 204 21.33 -4.54 -9.20
C TRP A 204 21.17 -3.38 -10.15
N ARG A 205 20.76 -3.70 -11.37
CA ARG A 205 20.35 -2.75 -12.38
C ARG A 205 19.04 -3.23 -12.96
N ILE A 206 18.05 -2.35 -12.95
CA ILE A 206 16.77 -2.55 -13.62
C ILE A 206 16.79 -1.67 -14.86
N ASN A 207 16.50 -2.26 -16.01
CA ASN A 207 16.33 -1.56 -17.26
C ASN A 207 14.84 -1.62 -17.65
N PHE A 208 14.24 -0.45 -17.82
CA PHE A 208 12.83 -0.26 -18.15
C PHE A 208 12.62 0.34 -19.54
N SER A 209 13.66 0.28 -20.40
CA SER A 209 13.68 0.85 -21.74
C SER A 209 13.08 -0.05 -22.83
N ASN A 210 12.66 -1.28 -22.51
CA ASN A 210 12.26 -2.27 -23.52
C ASN A 210 10.76 -2.14 -23.87
N PRO A 211 10.39 -1.55 -25.01
CA PRO A 211 8.98 -1.39 -25.38
C PRO A 211 8.30 -2.71 -25.79
N LEU A 212 9.07 -3.76 -26.05
CA LEU A 212 8.54 -5.09 -26.41
C LEU A 212 8.44 -6.03 -25.20
N GLY A 213 9.06 -5.65 -24.08
CA GLY A 213 9.00 -6.37 -22.82
C GLY A 213 7.70 -6.08 -22.09
N GLN A 214 7.14 -7.09 -21.42
CA GLN A 214 6.02 -6.87 -20.49
C GLN A 214 6.54 -6.37 -19.13
N GLY A 215 7.74 -6.80 -18.75
CA GLY A 215 8.46 -6.33 -17.58
C GLY A 215 9.78 -5.66 -17.89
N TYR A 216 10.57 -5.52 -16.83
CA TYR A 216 11.93 -5.01 -16.82
C TYR A 216 12.96 -6.09 -17.16
N GLU A 217 14.05 -5.66 -17.79
CA GLU A 217 15.30 -6.40 -17.80
C GLU A 217 16.00 -6.19 -16.45
N ILE A 218 16.42 -7.27 -15.82
CA ILE A 218 17.11 -7.26 -14.52
C ILE A 218 18.54 -7.74 -14.75
N LEU A 219 19.51 -6.94 -14.31
CA LEU A 219 20.93 -7.26 -14.36
C LEU A 219 21.56 -7.18 -12.98
N TYR A 220 22.67 -7.88 -12.81
CA TYR A 220 23.42 -7.89 -11.56
C TYR A 220 24.92 -7.78 -11.78
N GLN A 221 25.60 -7.29 -10.75
CA GLN A 221 27.05 -7.22 -10.67
C GLN A 221 27.50 -7.83 -9.34
N LYS A 222 28.36 -8.85 -9.39
CA LYS A 222 28.93 -9.47 -8.18
C LYS A 222 29.99 -8.55 -7.55
N PRO A 223 30.38 -8.79 -6.28
CA PRO A 223 31.46 -8.04 -5.66
C PRO A 223 32.72 -8.05 -6.51
N ARG A 224 33.32 -6.87 -6.71
CA ARG A 224 34.57 -6.67 -7.47
C ARG A 224 34.46 -6.88 -8.99
N GLN A 225 33.28 -7.17 -9.53
CA GLN A 225 33.05 -7.15 -10.98
C GLN A 225 32.81 -5.73 -11.47
N THR A 226 33.18 -5.45 -12.73
CA THR A 226 32.97 -4.14 -13.37
C THR A 226 31.92 -4.16 -14.48
N TRP A 227 31.56 -5.34 -14.99
CA TRP A 227 30.52 -5.53 -15.99
C TRP A 227 29.19 -5.98 -15.35
N TRP A 228 28.11 -5.88 -16.12
CA TRP A 228 26.77 -6.33 -15.73
C TRP A 228 26.47 -7.68 -16.37
N ASN A 229 25.77 -8.55 -15.65
CA ASN A 229 25.33 -9.85 -16.13
C ASN A 229 23.79 -9.84 -16.16
N SER A 230 23.20 -10.38 -17.22
CA SER A 230 21.74 -10.49 -17.32
C SER A 230 21.23 -11.56 -16.35
N MET A 231 20.18 -11.21 -15.60
CA MET A 231 19.39 -12.14 -14.77
C MET A 231 18.08 -12.49 -15.46
N PHE A 232 17.38 -11.47 -15.98
CA PHE A 232 16.15 -11.60 -16.75
C PHE A 232 16.16 -10.59 -17.88
N SER A 233 15.73 -10.99 -19.08
CA SER A 233 15.49 -10.07 -20.19
C SER A 233 14.06 -9.52 -20.16
N ASP A 234 13.11 -10.28 -19.59
CA ASP A 234 11.73 -9.87 -19.31
C ASP A 234 11.22 -10.60 -18.07
N HIS A 235 11.40 -10.00 -16.90
CA HIS A 235 11.10 -10.71 -15.64
C HIS A 235 9.62 -11.12 -15.52
N VAL A 236 8.67 -10.42 -16.13
CA VAL A 236 7.24 -10.78 -16.05
C VAL A 236 6.96 -12.10 -16.78
N LYS A 237 7.62 -12.35 -17.92
CA LYS A 237 7.49 -13.61 -18.67
C LYS A 237 8.36 -14.74 -18.12
N GLU A 238 9.39 -14.37 -17.36
CA GLU A 238 10.40 -15.32 -16.90
C GLU A 238 10.22 -15.80 -15.46
N THR A 239 9.39 -15.12 -14.68
CA THR A 239 9.06 -15.44 -13.28
C THR A 239 7.64 -15.97 -13.18
N THR A 240 7.23 -16.44 -11.99
CA THR A 240 5.89 -17.02 -11.77
C THR A 240 4.84 -15.97 -11.42
N GLY A 241 5.11 -14.69 -11.69
CA GLY A 241 4.23 -13.58 -11.30
C GLY A 241 4.15 -13.32 -9.79
N HIS A 242 5.11 -13.82 -9.01
CA HIS A 242 5.16 -13.63 -7.55
C HIS A 242 5.09 -12.13 -7.18
N HIS A 243 4.42 -11.79 -6.07
CA HIS A 243 4.15 -10.40 -5.69
C HIS A 243 5.43 -9.55 -5.48
N THR A 244 6.52 -10.16 -5.04
CA THR A 244 7.84 -9.49 -4.92
C THR A 244 8.48 -9.17 -6.27
N MET A 245 8.01 -9.78 -7.36
CA MET A 245 8.50 -9.58 -8.72
C MET A 245 7.50 -8.84 -9.62
N SER A 246 6.28 -8.53 -9.18
CA SER A 246 5.21 -8.05 -10.07
C SER A 246 5.16 -6.52 -10.27
N GLY A 247 5.83 -5.74 -9.42
CA GLY A 247 5.81 -4.28 -9.50
C GLY A 247 7.15 -3.65 -9.12
N PHE A 248 7.41 -2.44 -9.63
CA PHE A 248 8.70 -1.76 -9.44
C PHE A 248 9.10 -1.60 -7.97
N PHE A 249 8.18 -1.15 -7.11
CA PHE A 249 8.49 -0.89 -5.70
C PHE A 249 8.87 -2.16 -4.94
N GLY A 250 8.02 -3.20 -5.03
CA GLY A 250 8.27 -4.49 -4.38
C GLY A 250 9.52 -5.18 -4.95
N LEU A 251 9.74 -5.08 -6.26
CA LEU A 251 10.95 -5.61 -6.91
C LEU A 251 12.21 -4.94 -6.37
N VAL A 252 12.24 -3.61 -6.29
CA VAL A 252 13.40 -2.87 -5.79
C VAL A 252 13.67 -3.20 -4.32
N GLU A 253 12.63 -3.26 -3.50
CA GLU A 253 12.72 -3.64 -2.09
C GLU A 253 13.31 -5.05 -1.95
N HIS A 254 12.73 -6.04 -2.63
CA HIS A 254 13.20 -7.43 -2.61
C HIS A 254 14.64 -7.58 -3.07
N LEU A 255 14.99 -6.94 -4.20
CA LEU A 255 16.35 -6.98 -4.73
C LEU A 255 17.36 -6.28 -3.81
N SER A 256 16.96 -5.22 -3.10
CA SER A 256 17.85 -4.50 -2.18
C SER A 256 18.32 -5.41 -1.02
N GLU A 257 17.50 -6.40 -0.65
CA GLU A 257 17.83 -7.39 0.38
C GLU A 257 18.49 -8.66 -0.20
N ALA A 258 18.36 -8.91 -1.50
CA ALA A 258 18.97 -10.03 -2.20
C ALA A 258 20.49 -9.80 -2.47
N PRO A 259 21.34 -10.85 -2.40
CA PRO A 259 21.00 -12.26 -2.25
C PRO A 259 20.97 -12.80 -0.79
N LYS A 260 21.17 -11.96 0.23
CA LYS A 260 21.20 -12.40 1.65
C LYS A 260 19.83 -12.94 2.09
N LEU A 261 18.75 -12.21 1.82
CA LEU A 261 17.37 -12.61 2.17
C LEU A 261 17.04 -14.01 1.65
N LEU A 262 17.49 -14.31 0.42
CA LEU A 262 17.19 -15.56 -0.27
C LEU A 262 17.69 -16.82 0.43
N LYS A 263 18.64 -16.72 1.37
CA LYS A 263 19.12 -17.89 2.13
C LYS A 263 18.09 -18.43 3.12
N THR A 264 17.15 -17.60 3.54
CA THR A 264 16.12 -17.95 4.53
C THR A 264 14.71 -17.82 3.94
N ALA A 265 14.59 -17.31 2.72
CA ALA A 265 13.32 -17.08 2.07
C ALA A 265 12.61 -18.42 1.76
N SER A 266 11.36 -18.50 2.17
CA SER A 266 10.40 -19.52 1.76
C SER A 266 9.82 -19.21 0.37
N GLU A 267 9.04 -20.14 -0.19
CA GLU A 267 8.32 -19.93 -1.46
C GLU A 267 7.28 -18.82 -1.38
N TRP A 268 6.83 -18.46 -0.17
CA TRP A 268 5.94 -17.32 0.07
C TRP A 268 6.64 -15.97 0.02
N GLU A 269 7.95 -15.94 0.30
CA GLU A 269 8.72 -14.71 0.43
C GLU A 269 9.49 -14.37 -0.85
N THR A 270 9.65 -15.34 -1.77
CA THR A 270 10.36 -15.12 -3.01
C THR A 270 9.86 -15.99 -4.14
N ASP A 271 9.91 -15.42 -5.33
CA ASP A 271 9.69 -16.16 -6.57
C ASP A 271 10.62 -17.39 -6.69
N PRO A 272 10.06 -18.58 -6.99
CA PRO A 272 10.82 -19.83 -7.04
C PRO A 272 11.82 -19.88 -8.21
N ILE A 273 11.56 -19.18 -9.32
CA ILE A 273 12.50 -19.09 -10.44
C ILE A 273 13.63 -18.10 -10.10
N PHE A 274 13.31 -16.97 -9.48
CA PHE A 274 14.30 -15.97 -9.07
C PHE A 274 15.33 -16.54 -8.11
N ILE A 275 14.90 -17.18 -7.01
CA ILE A 275 15.84 -17.75 -6.02
C ILE A 275 16.81 -18.74 -6.67
N ARG A 276 16.32 -19.56 -7.62
CA ARG A 276 17.12 -20.54 -8.36
C ARG A 276 18.07 -19.88 -9.36
N LYS A 277 17.63 -18.85 -10.09
CA LYS A 277 18.51 -18.06 -10.97
C LYS A 277 19.62 -17.36 -10.18
N VAL A 278 19.36 -16.88 -8.97
CA VAL A 278 20.43 -16.32 -8.12
C VAL A 278 21.35 -17.44 -7.61
N ALA A 279 20.79 -18.58 -7.20
CA ALA A 279 21.56 -19.72 -6.69
C ALA A 279 22.55 -20.27 -7.72
N SER A 280 22.17 -20.36 -9.00
CA SER A 280 23.04 -20.84 -10.08
C SER A 280 24.32 -20.00 -10.26
N VAL A 281 24.33 -18.76 -9.79
CA VAL A 281 25.47 -17.85 -9.89
C VAL A 281 26.03 -17.43 -8.53
N TYR A 282 25.44 -17.88 -7.42
CA TYR A 282 25.85 -17.56 -6.06
C TYR A 282 26.02 -18.83 -5.21
N PRO A 283 27.25 -19.39 -5.12
CA PRO A 283 27.51 -20.68 -4.49
C PRO A 283 27.03 -20.81 -3.04
N ALA A 284 27.05 -19.71 -2.28
CA ALA A 284 26.61 -19.72 -0.89
C ALA A 284 25.09 -19.89 -0.74
N LEU A 285 24.30 -19.53 -1.76
CA LEU A 285 22.87 -19.81 -1.82
C LEU A 285 22.60 -21.20 -2.40
N ALA A 286 23.34 -21.60 -3.44
CA ALA A 286 23.26 -22.95 -4.01
C ALA A 286 23.42 -24.06 -2.94
N LYS A 287 24.41 -23.91 -2.05
CA LYS A 287 24.65 -24.85 -0.93
C LYS A 287 23.51 -24.94 0.09
N VAL A 288 22.68 -23.89 0.20
CA VAL A 288 21.50 -23.92 1.09
C VAL A 288 20.34 -24.58 0.36
N LEU A 289 20.12 -24.18 -0.90
CA LEU A 289 18.97 -24.63 -1.68
C LEU A 289 19.05 -26.11 -2.09
N ILE A 290 20.27 -26.65 -2.25
CA ILE A 290 20.48 -28.05 -2.65
C ILE A 290 19.84 -29.05 -1.67
N HIS A 291 19.83 -28.75 -0.37
CA HIS A 291 19.19 -29.61 0.64
C HIS A 291 17.68 -29.74 0.44
N ARG A 292 17.05 -28.71 -0.13
CA ARG A 292 15.63 -28.73 -0.49
C ARG A 292 15.38 -29.49 -1.79
N ILE A 293 16.27 -29.30 -2.77
CA ILE A 293 16.20 -29.94 -4.09
C ILE A 293 16.45 -31.45 -4.03
N GLU A 294 17.21 -31.93 -3.04
CA GLU A 294 17.54 -33.34 -2.84
C GLU A 294 16.61 -34.06 -1.85
N ASP A 295 15.60 -33.38 -1.29
CA ASP A 295 14.59 -34.02 -0.45
C ASP A 295 13.80 -35.06 -1.27
N GLU A 296 13.56 -36.24 -0.71
CA GLU A 296 12.82 -37.32 -1.37
C GLU A 296 11.39 -36.92 -1.75
N ASN A 297 10.82 -35.93 -1.05
CA ASN A 297 9.48 -35.41 -1.28
C ASN A 297 9.46 -34.19 -2.21
N TYR A 298 10.61 -33.77 -2.75
CA TYR A 298 10.69 -32.62 -3.64
C TYR A 298 10.25 -32.98 -5.06
N SER A 299 9.34 -32.17 -5.61
CA SER A 299 9.03 -32.15 -7.04
C SER A 299 8.84 -30.71 -7.51
N ALA A 300 9.44 -30.37 -8.66
CA ALA A 300 9.27 -29.06 -9.30
C ALA A 300 7.79 -28.77 -9.64
N ASP A 301 7.04 -29.81 -10.03
CA ASP A 301 5.60 -29.72 -10.37
C ASP A 301 4.71 -29.51 -9.14
N GLN A 302 5.27 -29.62 -7.93
CA GLN A 302 4.56 -29.43 -6.66
C GLN A 302 4.94 -28.12 -5.97
N ILE A 303 5.65 -27.24 -6.67
CA ILE A 303 5.87 -25.87 -6.18
C ILE A 303 4.59 -25.09 -6.38
N TYR A 304 4.14 -24.46 -5.30
CA TYR A 304 2.97 -23.60 -5.33
C TYR A 304 3.39 -22.15 -5.56
N SER A 305 2.62 -21.47 -6.40
CA SER A 305 2.64 -20.02 -6.54
C SER A 305 2.13 -19.36 -5.26
N PHE A 306 2.27 -18.03 -5.19
CA PHE A 306 1.73 -17.21 -4.11
C PHE A 306 0.20 -17.32 -3.95
N TYR A 307 -0.52 -17.84 -4.93
CA TYR A 307 -1.98 -18.00 -4.89
C TYR A 307 -2.44 -19.38 -4.39
N ASP A 308 -1.54 -20.17 -3.77
CA ASP A 308 -1.79 -21.58 -3.40
C ASP A 308 -2.15 -22.47 -4.60
N GLU A 309 -1.79 -22.05 -5.81
CA GLU A 309 -1.97 -22.80 -7.05
C GLU A 309 -0.62 -23.36 -7.51
N PRO A 310 -0.52 -24.61 -8.00
CA PRO A 310 0.71 -25.12 -8.58
C PRO A 310 1.22 -24.20 -9.69
N ILE A 311 2.54 -24.06 -9.82
CA ILE A 311 3.15 -23.32 -10.93
C ILE A 311 2.82 -23.99 -12.28
N GLU A 312 2.83 -23.21 -13.36
CA GLU A 312 2.50 -23.70 -14.69
C GLU A 312 3.53 -24.71 -15.19
N SER A 313 3.14 -25.57 -16.14
CA SER A 313 4.00 -26.68 -16.61
C SER A 313 5.34 -26.21 -17.21
N ASP A 314 5.35 -25.07 -17.90
CA ASP A 314 6.57 -24.49 -18.48
C ASP A 314 7.45 -23.80 -17.42
N GLU A 315 6.83 -23.27 -16.35
CA GLU A 315 7.53 -22.76 -15.17
C GLU A 315 8.19 -23.90 -14.40
N ALA A 316 7.51 -25.04 -14.22
CA ALA A 316 8.04 -26.24 -13.59
C ALA A 316 9.22 -26.84 -14.38
N GLU A 317 9.13 -26.86 -15.72
CA GLU A 317 10.25 -27.27 -16.58
C GLU A 317 11.46 -26.34 -16.36
N ARG A 318 11.24 -25.02 -16.31
CA ARG A 318 12.31 -24.05 -16.06
C ARG A 318 12.93 -24.21 -14.68
N VAL A 319 12.12 -24.47 -13.66
CA VAL A 319 12.58 -24.81 -12.30
C VAL A 319 13.48 -26.03 -12.34
N SER A 320 13.05 -27.12 -12.99
CA SER A 320 13.79 -28.37 -13.09
C SER A 320 15.16 -28.17 -13.75
N ILE A 321 15.21 -27.42 -14.85
CA ILE A 321 16.48 -27.07 -15.52
C ILE A 321 17.41 -26.29 -14.58
N LEU A 322 16.87 -25.34 -13.81
CA LEU A 322 17.66 -24.56 -12.87
C LEU A 322 18.18 -25.40 -11.70
N ASP A 323 17.40 -26.37 -11.22
CA ASP A 323 17.82 -27.31 -10.17
C ASP A 323 19.03 -28.14 -10.62
N ASP A 324 19.03 -28.60 -11.87
CA ASP A 324 20.17 -29.31 -12.45
C ASP A 324 21.43 -28.44 -12.54
N ILE A 325 21.27 -27.16 -12.89
CA ILE A 325 22.38 -26.20 -12.88
C ILE A 325 22.90 -25.99 -11.45
N ILE A 326 22.02 -25.93 -10.46
CA ILE A 326 22.40 -25.79 -9.05
C ILE A 326 23.17 -27.02 -8.57
N ARG A 327 22.71 -28.23 -8.89
CA ARG A 327 23.43 -29.49 -8.62
C ARG A 327 24.86 -29.43 -9.15
N GLN A 328 25.02 -29.04 -10.40
CA GLN A 328 26.34 -28.89 -11.02
C GLN A 328 27.19 -27.81 -10.32
N THR A 329 26.59 -26.69 -9.93
CA THR A 329 27.27 -25.57 -9.27
C THR A 329 27.78 -25.91 -7.87
N VAL A 330 27.08 -26.79 -7.14
CA VAL A 330 27.50 -27.22 -5.78
C VAL A 330 28.67 -28.20 -5.83
N TRP A 331 28.74 -29.03 -6.87
CA TRP A 331 29.76 -30.07 -7.03
C TRP A 331 30.96 -29.67 -7.89
N ALA A 332 30.95 -28.48 -8.50
CA ALA A 332 32.08 -27.88 -9.22
C ALA A 332 33.07 -27.16 -8.28
#